data_AF-G7Y8U3-F1
#
_entry.id   AF-G7Y8U3-F1
#
_cell.length_a   1.000
_cell.length_b   1.000
_cell.length_c   1.000
_cell.angle_alpha   90.00
_cell.angle_beta   90.00
_cell.angle_gamma   90.00
#
_symmetry.space_group_name_H-M   'P 1'
#
loop_
_entity.id
_entity.type
_entity.pdbx_description
1 polymer ?
#
loop_
_entity_poly.entity_id
_entity_poly.type
_entity_poly.pdbx_seq_one_letter_code
_entity_poly.pdbx_strand_id
1 'polypeptide(L)'
;MALQMLVPRGRSTSTVKAFALATDVLRPGGWFITKVFRSRDYEPFKWVLSHFFRTVRAVKPEASRMESAEIFLVGQHYRAPDRIDHRFLDPRHVFGEVEVPKERAAIVSGLLKDCKRRR
;
A
#
# COMPACT_ATOMS: atom_id res chain seq x y z
N MET A 1 12.03 -3.63 10.93
CA MET A 1 12.75 -2.97 9.82
C MET A 1 11.77 -2.09 9.06
N ALA A 2 12.14 -0.83 8.84
CA ALA A 2 11.41 0.07 7.96
C ALA A 2 12.16 0.17 6.63
N LEU A 3 11.48 -0.15 5.53
CA LEU A 3 12.03 -0.02 4.19
C LEU A 3 11.50 1.28 3.58
N GLN A 4 12.38 2.28 3.46
CA GLN A 4 12.10 3.53 2.75
C GLN A 4 12.65 3.41 1.33
N MET A 5 11.78 3.27 0.32
CA MET A 5 12.21 3.36 -1.08
C MET A 5 11.87 4.74 -1.64
N LEU A 6 12.90 5.44 -2.10
CA LEU A 6 12.78 6.70 -2.81
C LEU A 6 12.63 6.40 -4.31
N VAL A 7 11.44 6.63 -4.85
CA VAL A 7 11.16 6.44 -6.28
C VAL A 7 11.47 7.75 -7.02
N PRO A 8 12.34 7.76 -8.05
CA PRO A 8 12.61 8.96 -8.85
C PRO A 8 11.35 9.42 -9.60
N ARG A 9 11.22 10.74 -9.81
CA ARG A 9 10.01 11.33 -10.42
C ARG A 9 9.83 10.81 -11.85
N GLY A 10 8.62 10.39 -12.22
CA GLY A 10 8.23 10.26 -13.64
C GLY A 10 7.47 9.01 -14.07
N ARG A 11 7.38 7.94 -13.27
CA ARG A 11 6.56 6.75 -13.63
C ARG A 11 5.93 6.08 -12.40
N SER A 12 4.63 5.79 -12.45
CA SER A 12 3.93 5.00 -11.44
C SER A 12 4.36 3.52 -11.44
N THR A 13 4.92 3.04 -12.55
CA THR A 13 5.42 1.67 -12.71
C THR A 13 6.56 1.32 -11.75
N SER A 14 7.41 2.28 -11.37
CA SER A 14 8.54 2.02 -10.47
C SER A 14 8.09 1.81 -9.02
N THR A 15 6.97 2.39 -8.61
CA THR A 15 6.41 2.18 -7.26
C THR A 15 5.92 0.74 -7.08
N VAL A 16 5.32 0.15 -8.11
CA VAL A 16 4.87 -1.25 -8.08
C VAL A 16 6.08 -2.21 -8.05
N LYS A 17 7.12 -1.94 -8.84
CA LYS A 17 8.37 -2.72 -8.78
C LYS A 17 9.07 -2.61 -7.43
N ALA A 18 9.12 -1.41 -6.85
CA ALA A 18 9.62 -1.18 -5.49
C ALA A 18 8.83 -1.99 -4.46
N PHE A 19 7.51 -2.07 -4.62
CA PHE A 19 6.66 -2.89 -3.77
C PHE A 19 6.91 -4.39 -3.95
N ALA A 20 7.11 -4.88 -5.17
CA ALA A 20 7.47 -6.29 -5.41
C ALA A 20 8.78 -6.70 -4.73
N LEU A 21 9.80 -5.83 -4.78
CA LEU A 21 11.04 -6.05 -4.02
C LEU A 21 10.80 -5.97 -2.51
N ALA A 22 9.94 -5.06 -2.08
CA ALA A 22 9.59 -4.94 -0.68
C ALA A 22 8.92 -6.22 -0.15
N THR A 23 8.03 -6.86 -0.91
CA THR A 23 7.40 -8.11 -0.48
C THR A 23 8.38 -9.27 -0.31
N ASP A 24 9.48 -9.28 -1.05
CA ASP A 24 10.55 -10.29 -0.92
C ASP A 24 11.45 -10.03 0.29
N VAL A 25 11.70 -8.75 0.60
CA VAL A 25 12.66 -8.34 1.65
C VAL A 25 11.99 -8.12 3.01
N LEU A 26 10.71 -7.77 3.06
CA LEU A 26 10.03 -7.46 4.32
C LEU A 26 9.73 -8.71 5.16
N ARG A 27 10.20 -8.67 6.40
CA ARG A 27 9.80 -9.63 7.43
C ARG A 27 8.36 -9.36 7.91
N PRO A 28 7.65 -10.38 8.43
CA PRO A 28 6.36 -10.19 9.10
C PRO A 28 6.45 -9.11 10.18
N GLY A 29 5.46 -8.21 10.22
CA GLY A 29 5.48 -7.06 11.12
C GLY A 29 6.37 -5.89 10.67
N GLY A 30 7.03 -6.01 9.51
CA GLY A 30 7.83 -4.96 8.89
C GLY A 30 7.02 -3.73 8.48
N TRP A 31 7.74 -2.63 8.24
CA TRP A 31 7.16 -1.35 7.85
C TRP A 31 7.64 -0.99 6.45
N PHE A 32 6.72 -0.51 5.63
CA PHE A 32 7.00 -0.10 4.26
C PHE A 32 6.61 1.37 4.09
N ILE A 33 7.55 2.17 3.62
CA ILE A 33 7.33 3.59 3.37
C ILE A 33 7.76 3.89 1.94
N THR A 34 6.85 4.46 1.17
CA THR A 34 7.11 4.81 -0.22
C THR A 34 6.58 6.19 -0.56
N LYS A 35 7.31 6.86 -1.44
CA LYS A 35 6.95 8.17 -1.98
C LYS A 35 6.17 7.98 -3.28
N VAL A 36 4.98 8.54 -3.33
CA VAL A 36 4.11 8.54 -4.51
C VAL A 36 3.70 9.96 -4.88
N PHE A 37 3.34 10.16 -6.14
CA PHE A 37 2.75 11.41 -6.59
C PHE A 37 1.23 11.32 -6.49
N ARG A 38 0.57 12.44 -6.19
CA ARG A 38 -0.88 12.57 -6.14
C ARG A 38 -1.42 12.54 -7.57
N SER A 39 -1.49 11.34 -8.12
CA SER A 39 -1.95 11.01 -9.47
C SER A 39 -3.13 10.03 -9.40
N ARG A 40 -3.90 9.83 -10.46
CA ARG A 40 -5.06 8.88 -10.44
C ARG A 40 -4.70 7.48 -9.93
N ASP A 41 -3.44 7.12 -10.07
CA ASP A 41 -2.82 5.86 -9.69
C ASP A 41 -2.57 5.67 -8.17
N TYR A 42 -2.65 6.72 -7.33
CA TYR A 42 -2.29 6.60 -5.90
C TYR A 42 -3.36 5.86 -5.09
N GLU A 43 -4.63 6.07 -5.45
CA GLU A 43 -5.82 5.49 -4.81
C GLU A 43 -5.86 3.96 -4.92
N PRO A 44 -5.73 3.36 -6.13
CA PRO A 44 -5.70 1.91 -6.26
C PRO A 44 -4.43 1.31 -5.64
N PHE A 45 -3.30 2.00 -5.71
CA PHE A 45 -2.07 1.53 -5.06
C PHE A 45 -2.20 1.46 -3.53
N LYS A 46 -2.84 2.45 -2.90
CA LYS A 46 -3.20 2.41 -1.47
C LYS A 46 -4.18 1.26 -1.14
N TRP A 47 -5.03 0.87 -2.09
CA TRP A 47 -5.91 -0.30 -1.97
C TRP A 47 -5.12 -1.60 -1.93
N VAL A 48 -4.23 -1.81 -2.90
CA VAL A 48 -3.32 -2.95 -2.91
C VAL A 48 -2.56 -3.06 -1.59
N LEU A 49 -1.92 -1.98 -1.13
CA LEU A 49 -1.18 -1.97 0.14
C LEU A 49 -2.05 -2.39 1.35
N SER A 50 -3.35 -2.06 1.34
CA SER A 50 -4.24 -2.43 2.44
C SER A 50 -4.46 -3.93 2.60
N HIS A 51 -4.21 -4.72 1.56
CA HIS A 51 -4.28 -6.19 1.64
C HIS A 51 -3.05 -6.78 2.32
N PHE A 52 -1.89 -6.13 2.17
CA PHE A 52 -0.62 -6.59 2.68
C PHE A 52 -0.25 -6.02 4.06
N PHE A 53 -0.77 -4.85 4.41
CA PHE A 53 -0.48 -4.16 5.67
C PHE A 53 -1.73 -4.05 6.54
N ARG A 54 -1.56 -4.15 7.86
CA ARG A 54 -2.66 -3.94 8.81
C ARG A 54 -3.16 -2.50 8.82
N THR A 55 -2.25 -1.55 8.66
CA THR A 55 -2.55 -0.12 8.70
C THR A 55 -1.82 0.57 7.56
N VAL A 56 -2.54 1.32 6.72
CA VAL A 56 -1.95 2.14 5.64
C VAL A 56 -2.33 3.59 5.86
N ARG A 57 -1.34 4.46 6.05
CA ARG A 57 -1.52 5.91 6.23
C ARG A 57 -0.92 6.65 5.04
N ALA A 58 -1.64 7.65 4.53
CA ALA A 58 -1.10 8.61 3.58
C ALA A 58 -0.72 9.88 4.36
N VAL A 59 0.55 10.26 4.31
CA VAL A 59 1.09 11.43 5.01
C VAL A 59 1.59 12.42 3.97
N LYS A 60 1.08 13.64 4.00
CA LYS A 60 1.66 14.76 3.26
C LYS A 60 2.63 15.48 4.19
N PRO A 61 3.92 15.62 3.83
CA PRO A 61 4.89 16.31 4.66
C PRO A 61 4.56 17.81 4.70
N GLU A 62 4.54 18.43 5.89
CA GLU A 62 4.39 19.89 6.04
C GLU A 62 5.54 20.66 5.39
N ALA A 63 6.72 20.04 5.29
CA ALA A 63 7.93 20.65 4.71
C ALA A 63 7.94 20.73 3.18
N SER A 64 6.98 20.10 2.48
CA SER A 64 6.94 20.18 1.01
C SER A 64 6.10 21.38 0.60
N ARG A 65 6.69 22.24 -0.25
CA ARG A 65 6.02 23.42 -0.85
C ARG A 65 4.59 23.06 -1.25
N MET A 66 3.61 23.92 -0.98
CA MET A 66 2.19 23.65 -1.31
C MET A 66 1.98 23.22 -2.78
N GLU A 67 2.87 23.62 -3.69
CA GLU A 67 2.90 23.26 -5.11
C GLU A 67 3.35 21.82 -5.43
N SER A 68 4.02 21.11 -4.52
CA SER A 68 4.47 19.73 -4.78
C SER A 68 3.35 18.73 -4.54
N ALA A 69 3.05 17.93 -5.57
CA ALA A 69 2.04 16.86 -5.52
C ALA A 69 2.55 15.55 -4.87
N GLU A 70 3.50 15.61 -3.93
CA GLU A 70 4.13 14.41 -3.36
C GLU A 70 3.40 13.95 -2.06
N ILE A 71 3.12 12.64 -1.95
CA ILE A 71 2.49 11.99 -0.79
C ILE A 71 3.34 10.79 -0.37
N PHE A 72 3.46 10.56 0.93
CA PHE A 72 4.08 9.35 1.47
C PHE A 72 3.02 8.33 1.88
N LEU A 73 3.16 7.10 1.44
CA LEU A 73 2.35 5.97 1.91
C LEU A 73 3.16 5.18 2.94
N VAL A 74 2.59 5.02 4.13
CA VAL A 74 3.17 4.32 5.27
C VAL A 74 2.32 3.09 5.55
N GLY A 75 2.81 1.91 5.19
CA GLY A 75 2.25 0.61 5.52
C GLY A 75 2.90 0.05 6.79
N GLN A 76 2.10 -0.19 7.83
CA GLN A 76 2.55 -0.74 9.10
C GLN A 76 2.04 -2.16 9.29
N HIS A 77 2.84 -2.97 9.97
CA HIS A 77 2.57 -4.38 10.25
C HIS A 77 2.28 -5.19 8.98
N TYR A 78 3.33 -5.45 8.22
CA TYR A 78 3.27 -6.35 7.06
C TYR A 78 2.76 -7.74 7.48
N ARG A 79 1.71 -8.23 6.81
CA ARG A 79 1.08 -9.52 7.10
C ARG A 79 1.85 -10.71 6.57
N ALA A 80 2.73 -10.52 5.57
CA ALA A 80 3.51 -11.56 4.91
C ALA A 80 2.69 -12.80 4.51
N PRO A 81 1.77 -12.69 3.53
CA PRO A 81 1.06 -13.85 3.01
C PRO A 81 2.02 -14.78 2.25
N ASP A 82 1.99 -16.08 2.55
CA ASP A 82 2.79 -17.13 1.88
C ASP A 82 2.56 -17.21 0.35
N ARG A 83 1.38 -16.77 -0.13
CA ARG A 83 1.05 -16.71 -1.55
C ARG A 83 0.59 -15.31 -1.93
N ILE A 84 1.34 -14.67 -2.82
CA ILE A 84 1.04 -13.36 -3.39
C ILE A 84 0.63 -13.57 -4.85
N ASP A 85 -0.56 -13.11 -5.22
CA ASP A 85 -0.96 -13.09 -6.64
C ASP A 85 -0.14 -12.03 -7.39
N HIS A 86 0.54 -12.44 -8.46
CA HIS A 86 1.41 -11.58 -9.26
C HIS A 86 0.64 -10.42 -9.90
N ARG A 87 -0.69 -10.50 -10.03
CA ARG A 87 -1.54 -9.40 -10.51
C ARG A 87 -1.43 -8.14 -9.65
N PHE A 88 -1.17 -8.29 -8.34
CA PHE A 88 -0.94 -7.14 -7.44
C PHE A 88 0.43 -6.50 -7.61
N LEU A 89 1.36 -7.18 -8.29
CA LEU A 89 2.73 -6.74 -8.56
C LEU A 89 2.89 -6.22 -10.00
N ASP A 90 1.83 -6.24 -10.80
CA ASP A 90 1.86 -5.82 -12.20
C ASP A 90 1.27 -4.41 -12.36
N PRO A 91 2.04 -3.40 -12.82
CA PRO A 91 1.55 -2.03 -12.98
C PRO A 91 0.30 -1.93 -13.85
N ARG A 92 0.19 -2.80 -14.87
CA ARG A 92 -0.94 -2.81 -15.81
C ARG A 92 -2.25 -3.19 -15.13
N HIS A 93 -2.19 -4.06 -14.11
CA HIS A 93 -3.36 -4.51 -13.36
C HIS A 93 -3.69 -3.55 -12.21
N VAL A 94 -2.67 -3.02 -11.53
CA VAL A 94 -2.85 -2.11 -10.39
C VAL A 94 -3.42 -0.76 -10.85
N PHE A 95 -3.07 -0.30 -12.04
CA PHE A 95 -3.53 0.99 -12.59
C PHE A 95 -4.65 0.85 -13.64
N GLY A 96 -5.07 -0.37 -13.97
CA GLY A 96 -6.24 -0.60 -14.83
C GLY A 96 -7.51 -0.36 -14.03
N GLU A 97 -8.32 0.63 -14.43
CA GLU A 97 -9.60 1.08 -13.85
C GLU A 97 -10.13 0.25 -12.66
N VAL A 98 -9.55 0.45 -11.48
CA VAL A 98 -10.15 -0.05 -10.24
C VAL A 98 -10.96 1.11 -9.67
N GLU A 99 -12.28 1.07 -9.87
CA GLU A 99 -13.22 1.81 -9.02
C GLU A 99 -12.94 1.41 -7.58
N VAL A 100 -12.34 2.33 -6.82
CA VAL A 100 -11.95 2.09 -5.44
C VAL A 100 -13.25 1.96 -4.63
N PRO A 101 -13.63 0.78 -4.12
CA PRO A 101 -14.86 0.66 -3.36
C PRO A 101 -14.66 1.44 -2.06
N LYS A 102 -15.49 2.47 -1.87
CA LYS A 102 -15.38 3.46 -0.79
C LYS A 102 -15.70 2.90 0.60
N GLU A 103 -16.07 1.61 0.71
CA GLU A 103 -16.53 0.99 1.97
C GLU A 103 -15.50 0.02 2.55
N ARG A 104 -14.40 0.56 3.06
CA ARG A 104 -13.40 -0.21 3.82
C ARG A 104 -13.83 -0.57 5.26
N ALA A 105 -14.96 -0.07 5.76
CA ALA A 105 -15.38 -0.31 7.14
C ALA A 105 -16.12 -1.64 7.35
N ALA A 106 -16.83 -2.16 6.33
CA ALA A 106 -17.70 -3.32 6.49
C ALA A 106 -16.93 -4.67 6.53
N ILE A 107 -15.90 -4.84 5.70
CA ILE A 107 -15.19 -6.12 5.56
C ILE A 107 -14.30 -6.42 6.78
N VAL A 108 -13.72 -5.39 7.41
CA VAL A 108 -12.89 -5.53 8.62
C VAL A 108 -13.73 -5.89 9.85
N SER A 109 -14.99 -5.44 9.91
CA SER A 109 -15.92 -5.80 11.00
C SER A 109 -16.36 -7.27 10.92
N GLY A 110 -16.49 -7.82 9.71
CA GLY A 110 -16.80 -9.25 9.53
C GLY A 110 -15.67 -10.16 10.02
N LEU A 111 -14.43 -9.88 9.59
CA LEU A 111 -13.28 -10.75 9.88
C LEU A 111 -12.82 -10.73 11.35
N LEU A 112 -13.05 -9.64 12.07
CA LEU A 112 -12.71 -9.55 13.51
C LEU A 112 -13.76 -10.22 14.42
N LYS A 113 -14.97 -10.53 13.93
CA LYS A 113 -16.02 -11.19 14.73
C LYS A 113 -15.76 -12.69 14.91
N ASP A 114 -15.07 -13.34 13.98
CA ASP A 114 -14.86 -14.80 14.04
C ASP A 114 -13.83 -15.24 15.09
N CYS A 115 -12.96 -14.35 15.57
CA CYS A 115 -11.98 -14.71 16.59
C CYS A 115 -12.52 -14.67 18.03
N LYS A 116 -13.75 -14.14 18.26
CA LYS A 116 -14.34 -14.02 19.61
C LYS A 116 -15.28 -15.17 19.97
N ARG A 117 -15.43 -16.19 19.12
CA ARG A 117 -16.37 -17.31 19.33
C ARG A 117 -15.71 -18.64 19.76
N ARG A 118 -14.42 -18.61 20.12
CA ARG A 118 -13.73 -19.72 20.80
C ARG A 118 -13.09 -19.22 22.10
N ARG A 119 -13.92 -19.00 23.11
CA ARG A 119 -13.53 -19.08 24.53
C ARG A 119 -14.71 -19.61 25.31
#